data_AF-A0A4R1WMV0-F1
#
_entry.id   AF-A0A4R1WMV0-F1
#
_cell.length_a   1.000
_cell.length_b   1.000
_cell.length_c   1.000
_cell.angle_alpha   90.00
_cell.angle_beta   90.00
_cell.angle_gamma   90.00
#
_symmetry.space_group_name_H-M   'P 1'
#
loop_
_entity.id
_entity.type
_entity.pdbx_description
1 polymer ?
#
loop_
_entity_poly.entity_id
_entity_poly.type
_entity_poly.pdbx_seq_one_letter_code
_entity_poly.pdbx_strand_id
1 'polypeptide(L)'
;MLTDDDRARIAMAHEACQIADLARLAITTRDPASALAQAHQLLVTAHRLLEAAHAYAHGTNPPESFASTHPEEAADDITDWLGRHQEGEFDHSAGTFLQIR
;
A
#
# COMPACT_ATOMS: atom_id res chain seq x y z
N MET A 1 -22.35 8.27 6.89
CA MET A 1 -21.80 7.15 7.68
C MET A 1 -21.14 6.21 6.70
N LEU A 2 -19.83 5.99 6.79
CA LEU A 2 -19.15 5.03 5.92
C LEU A 2 -19.75 3.63 6.11
N THR A 3 -19.90 2.88 5.01
CA THR A 3 -20.28 1.46 5.07
C THR A 3 -19.08 0.59 5.44
N ASP A 4 -19.32 -0.67 5.81
CA ASP A 4 -18.24 -1.64 6.03
C ASP A 4 -17.45 -1.89 4.74
N ASP A 5 -18.14 -1.94 3.60
CA ASP A 5 -17.53 -2.04 2.27
C ASP A 5 -16.62 -0.86 1.96
N ASP A 6 -17.05 0.38 2.27
CA ASP A 6 -16.22 1.57 2.08
C ASP A 6 -14.99 1.52 2.98
N ARG A 7 -15.13 1.10 4.24
CA ARG A 7 -14.01 0.93 5.17
C ARG A 7 -13.03 -0.12 4.66
N ALA A 8 -13.53 -1.28 4.21
CA ALA A 8 -12.71 -2.34 3.66
C ALA A 8 -11.95 -1.90 2.41
N ARG A 9 -12.61 -1.16 1.51
CA ARG A 9 -11.99 -0.65 0.28
C ARG A 9 -10.90 0.39 0.57
N ILE A 10 -11.14 1.31 1.51
CA ILE A 10 -10.15 2.31 1.93
C ILE A 10 -8.96 1.62 2.60
N ALA A 11 -9.21 0.68 3.53
CA ALA A 11 -8.14 -0.08 4.17
C ALA A 11 -7.28 -0.85 3.15
N MET A 12 -7.92 -1.54 2.20
CA MET A 12 -7.23 -2.25 1.13
C MET A 12 -6.37 -1.30 0.29
N ALA A 13 -6.91 -0.15 -0.14
CA ALA A 13 -6.16 0.82 -0.92
C ALA A 13 -4.99 1.45 -0.14
N HIS A 14 -5.20 1.76 1.14
CA HIS A 14 -4.17 2.32 2.01
C HIS A 14 -3.00 1.34 2.18
N GLU A 15 -3.27 0.07 2.54
CA GLU A 15 -2.21 -0.93 2.70
C GLU A 15 -1.45 -1.18 1.38
N ALA A 16 -2.12 -1.12 0.23
CA ALA A 16 -1.46 -1.22 -1.07
C ALA A 16 -0.48 -0.05 -1.32
N CYS A 17 -0.86 1.18 -0.96
CA CYS A 17 0.02 2.34 -1.04
C CYS A 17 1.25 2.18 -0.13
N GLN A 18 1.05 1.67 1.10
CA GLN A 18 2.14 1.39 2.04
C GLN A 18 3.12 0.35 1.48
N ILE A 19 2.63 -0.74 0.85
CA ILE A 19 3.50 -1.73 0.20
C ILE A 19 4.31 -1.09 -0.92
N ALA A 20 3.71 -0.24 -1.74
CA ALA A 20 4.41 0.45 -2.83
C ALA A 20 5.53 1.35 -2.28
N ASP A 21 5.27 2.10 -1.21
CA ASP A 21 6.29 2.97 -0.58
C ASP A 21 7.41 2.14 0.07
N LEU A 22 7.09 1.02 0.74
CA LEU A 22 8.09 0.08 1.26
C LEU A 22 8.95 -0.54 0.15
N ALA A 23 8.34 -0.91 -0.97
CA ALA A 23 9.05 -1.44 -2.13
C ALA A 23 10.02 -0.41 -2.72
N ARG A 24 9.62 0.87 -2.80
CA ARG A 24 10.50 1.97 -3.23
C ARG A 24 11.67 2.18 -2.27
N LEU A 25 11.42 2.15 -0.96
CA LEU A 25 12.48 2.27 0.05
C LEU A 25 13.51 1.15 -0.09
N ALA A 26 13.07 -0.08 -0.36
CA ALA A 26 13.96 -1.23 -0.51
C ALA A 26 14.99 -1.05 -1.65
N ILE A 27 14.64 -0.35 -2.75
CA ILE A 27 15.56 -0.08 -3.88
C ILE A 27 16.78 0.75 -3.44
N THR A 28 16.57 1.67 -2.49
CA THR A 28 17.61 2.62 -2.07
C THR A 28 18.31 2.22 -0.77
N THR A 29 17.80 1.19 -0.08
CA THR A 29 18.28 0.78 1.23
C THR A 29 19.61 0.04 1.13
N ARG A 30 20.64 0.58 1.79
CA ARG A 30 22.00 0.03 1.79
C ARG A 30 22.41 -0.60 3.11
N ASP A 31 21.70 -0.28 4.18
CA ASP A 31 21.96 -0.85 5.50
C ASP A 31 21.20 -2.19 5.67
N PRO A 32 21.90 -3.30 5.95
CA PRO A 32 21.26 -4.62 6.10
C PRO A 32 20.23 -4.69 7.23
N ALA A 33 20.46 -3.98 8.35
CA ALA A 33 19.51 -3.98 9.47
C ALA A 33 18.20 -3.27 9.08
N SER A 34 18.32 -2.14 8.39
CA SER A 34 17.18 -1.41 7.81
C SER A 34 16.44 -2.24 6.76
N ALA A 35 17.16 -2.96 5.90
CA ALA A 35 16.56 -3.84 4.90
C ALA A 35 15.72 -4.96 5.54
N LEU A 36 16.22 -5.58 6.61
CA LEU A 36 15.48 -6.61 7.35
C LEU A 36 14.23 -6.02 8.03
N ALA A 37 14.35 -4.83 8.65
CA ALA A 37 13.22 -4.16 9.27
C ALA A 37 12.13 -3.80 8.25
N GLN A 38 12.52 -3.28 7.07
CA GLN A 38 11.59 -2.99 5.98
C GLN A 38 10.91 -4.25 5.44
N ALA A 39 11.64 -5.35 5.28
CA ALA A 39 11.06 -6.62 4.83
C ALA A 39 10.03 -7.16 5.82
N HIS A 40 10.30 -7.06 7.13
CA HIS A 40 9.32 -7.44 8.15
C HIS A 40 8.08 -6.54 8.08
N GLN A 41 8.27 -5.22 7.96
CA GLN A 41 7.14 -4.29 7.80
C GLN A 41 6.30 -4.61 6.56
N LEU A 42 6.95 -4.93 5.43
CA LEU A 42 6.27 -5.31 4.20
C LEU A 42 5.42 -6.57 4.37
N LEU A 43 5.88 -7.58 5.12
CA LEU A 43 5.08 -8.77 5.41
C LEU A 43 3.86 -8.45 6.29
N VAL A 44 4.01 -7.58 7.28
CA VAL A 44 2.90 -7.14 8.14
C VAL A 44 1.85 -6.40 7.31
N THR A 45 2.28 -5.43 6.49
CA THR A 45 1.39 -4.67 5.61
C THR A 45 0.73 -5.56 4.56
N ALA A 46 1.45 -6.54 3.99
CA ALA A 46 0.87 -7.50 3.05
C ALA A 46 -0.21 -8.37 3.69
N HIS A 47 -0.03 -8.75 4.96
CA HIS A 47 -1.07 -9.48 5.69
C HIS A 47 -2.33 -8.63 5.88
N ARG A 48 -2.18 -7.36 6.29
CA ARG A 48 -3.30 -6.43 6.45
C ARG A 48 -4.02 -6.16 5.13
N LEU A 49 -3.28 -6.03 4.03
CA LEU A 49 -3.87 -5.91 2.69
C LEU A 49 -4.76 -7.13 2.38
N LEU A 50 -4.28 -8.34 2.65
CA LEU A 50 -5.03 -9.57 2.42
C LEU A 50 -6.30 -9.63 3.28
N GLU A 51 -6.21 -9.25 4.56
CA GLU A 51 -7.35 -9.18 5.46
C GLU A 51 -8.40 -8.16 5.00
N ALA A 52 -7.97 -6.96 4.59
CA ALA A 52 -8.85 -5.93 4.05
C ALA A 52 -9.51 -6.36 2.73
N ALA A 53 -8.75 -7.01 1.84
CA ALA A 53 -9.28 -7.57 0.59
C ALA A 53 -10.30 -8.69 0.86
N HIS A 54 -10.05 -9.54 1.85
CA HIS A 54 -11.00 -10.55 2.29
C HIS A 54 -12.28 -9.90 2.82
N ALA A 55 -12.16 -8.90 3.68
CA ALA A 55 -13.32 -8.17 4.23
C ALA A 55 -14.15 -7.51 3.12
N TYR A 56 -13.48 -6.87 2.15
CA TYR A 56 -14.12 -6.25 0.99
C TYR A 56 -14.87 -7.28 0.13
N ALA A 57 -14.27 -8.45 -0.12
CA ALA A 57 -14.89 -9.50 -0.91
C ALA A 57 -16.15 -10.10 -0.25
N HIS A 58 -16.26 -10.02 1.08
CA HIS A 58 -17.36 -10.62 1.85
C HIS A 58 -18.33 -9.58 2.44
N GLY A 59 -18.10 -8.29 2.18
CA GLY A 59 -18.91 -7.20 2.73
C GLY A 59 -18.89 -7.14 4.25
N THR A 60 -17.74 -7.45 4.86
CA THR A 60 -17.56 -7.41 6.31
C THR A 60 -16.67 -6.23 6.70
N ASN A 61 -16.73 -5.81 7.96
CA ASN A 61 -15.79 -4.82 8.48
C ASN A 61 -14.35 -5.36 8.44
N PRO A 62 -13.36 -4.61 7.92
CA PRO A 62 -11.95 -5.04 7.98
C PRO A 62 -11.47 -5.11 9.43
N PRO A 63 -10.40 -5.89 9.71
CA PRO A 63 -9.74 -5.85 11.02
C PRO A 63 -9.26 -4.44 11.37
N GLU A 64 -9.06 -4.22 12.67
CA GLU A 64 -8.59 -2.94 13.17
C GLU A 64 -7.19 -2.60 12.63
N SER A 65 -7.13 -1.46 11.96
CA SER A 65 -5.96 -0.86 11.34
C SER A 65 -6.12 0.66 11.38
N PHE A 66 -5.06 1.40 11.08
CA PHE A 66 -5.17 2.86 10.96
C PHE A 66 -6.30 3.25 9.99
N ALA A 67 -6.33 2.66 8.79
CA ALA A 67 -7.30 3.00 7.76
C ALA A 67 -8.73 2.57 8.08
N SER A 68 -8.95 1.52 8.88
CA SER A 68 -10.31 1.15 9.33
C SER A 68 -10.81 2.07 10.46
N THR A 69 -9.90 2.54 11.32
CA THR A 69 -10.23 3.38 12.49
C THR A 69 -10.32 4.86 12.11
N HIS A 70 -9.52 5.30 11.14
CA HIS A 70 -9.44 6.66 10.62
C HIS A 70 -9.62 6.69 9.09
N PRO A 71 -10.78 6.27 8.55
CA PRO A 71 -10.96 6.09 7.11
C PRO A 71 -10.91 7.40 6.31
N GLU A 72 -11.25 8.53 6.93
CA GLU A 72 -11.15 9.85 6.27
C GLU A 72 -9.69 10.28 6.13
N GLU A 73 -8.89 10.18 7.19
CA GLU A 73 -7.44 10.47 7.16
C GLU A 73 -6.72 9.54 6.18
N ALA A 74 -7.07 8.25 6.16
CA ALA A 74 -6.48 7.31 5.21
C ALA A 74 -6.88 7.60 3.75
N ALA A 75 -8.09 8.15 3.51
CA ALA A 75 -8.49 8.58 2.16
C ALA A 75 -7.70 9.81 1.70
N ASP A 76 -7.41 10.74 2.60
CA ASP A 76 -6.53 11.88 2.33
C ASP A 76 -5.10 11.41 2.04
N ASP A 77 -4.55 10.48 2.83
CA ASP A 77 -3.23 9.88 2.58
C ASP A 77 -3.14 9.19 1.21
N ILE A 78 -4.19 8.46 0.80
CA ILE A 78 -4.28 7.84 -0.53
C ILE A 78 -4.32 8.91 -1.62
N THR A 79 -5.07 10.00 -1.41
CA THR A 79 -5.17 11.10 -2.36
C THR A 79 -3.83 11.78 -2.55
N ASP A 80 -3.11 12.04 -1.45
CA ASP A 80 -1.75 12.58 -1.48
C ASP A 80 -0.76 11.61 -2.14
N TRP A 81 -0.87 10.31 -1.85
CA TRP A 81 -0.07 9.29 -2.52
C TRP A 81 -0.32 9.30 -4.03
N LEU A 82 -1.57 9.36 -4.49
CA LEU A 82 -1.90 9.46 -5.91
C LEU A 82 -1.35 10.74 -6.53
N GLY A 83 -1.46 11.88 -5.86
CA GLY A 83 -0.94 13.16 -6.34
C GLY A 83 0.58 13.11 -6.57
N ARG A 84 1.34 12.49 -5.66
CA ARG A 84 2.80 12.31 -5.80
C ARG A 84 3.20 11.39 -6.96
N HIS A 85 2.32 10.48 -7.38
CA HIS A 85 2.65 9.40 -8.30
C HIS A 85 1.92 9.44 -9.64
N GLN A 86 0.90 10.29 -9.81
CA GLN A 86 0.29 10.56 -11.11
C GLN A 86 1.17 11.41 -12.04
N GLU A 87 2.09 12.21 -11.48
CA GLU A 87 2.92 13.14 -12.28
C GLU A 87 4.19 12.49 -12.90
N GLY A 88 4.39 11.16 -12.74
CA GLY A 88 5.65 10.51 -13.10
C GLY A 88 5.59 9.29 -14.04
N GLU A 89 4.41 8.78 -14.40
CA GLU A 89 4.32 7.46 -15.05
C GLU A 89 3.33 7.46 -16.22
N PHE A 90 3.81 7.91 -17.40
CA PHE A 90 3.68 7.23 -18.69
C PHE A 90 4.46 7.98 -19.79
N ASP A 91 5.79 8.11 -19.63
CA ASP A 91 6.65 8.18 -20.81
C ASP A 91 7.07 6.76 -21.19
N HIS A 92 6.29 6.12 -22.06
CA HIS A 92 6.57 4.79 -22.62
C HIS A 92 7.70 4.80 -23.68
N SER A 93 8.64 5.76 -23.63
CA SER A 93 9.70 5.89 -24.64
C SER A 93 11.13 5.80 -24.10
N ALA A 94 11.41 4.86 -23.20
CA ALA A 94 12.74 4.25 -23.06
C ALA A 94 12.57 2.92 -22.30
N GLY A 95 12.84 1.73 -22.84
CA GLY A 95 14.07 1.38 -23.53
C GLY A 95 15.00 0.64 -22.56
N THR A 96 14.69 -0.65 -22.32
CA THR A 96 15.65 -1.70 -21.88
C THR A 96 16.04 -1.75 -20.39
N PHE A 97 16.24 -3.00 -19.92
CA PHE A 97 16.80 -3.52 -18.65
C PHE A 97 15.74 -3.88 -17.57
N LEU A 98 15.67 -5.09 -17.01
CA LEU A 98 16.63 -6.19 -16.87
C LEU A 98 15.99 -7.57 -17.14
N GLN A 99 16.68 -8.41 -17.92
CA GLN A 99 16.61 -9.86 -17.73
C GLN A 99 17.49 -10.23 -16.54
N ILE A 100 16.90 -10.82 -15.51
CA ILE A 100 17.64 -11.46 -14.42
C ILE A 100 18.14 -12.81 -14.95
N ARG A 101 19.46 -12.99 -14.96
CA ARG A 101 20.15 -14.27 -15.10
C ARG A 101 20.81 -14.61 -13.78
#